data_AF-A0ABD2VUF7-F1
#
_entry.id   AF-A0ABD2VUF7-F1
#
_cell.length_a   1.000
_cell.length_b   1.000
_cell.length_c   1.000
_cell.angle_alpha   90.00
_cell.angle_beta   90.00
_cell.angle_gamma   90.00
#
_symmetry.space_group_name_H-M   'P 1'
#
loop_
_entity.id
_entity.type
_entity.pdbx_description
1 polymer ?
#
loop_
_entity_poly.entity_id
_entity_poly.type
_entity_poly.pdbx_seq_one_letter_code
_entity_poly.pdbx_strand_id
1 'polypeptide(L)'
;MFAETRPVSNEINYILFALLLIISGYCLNSKNVADTIRDTFQLFLVITFALLVCVILYRIRLFLEELIFINSEYNGNIKSVVAATMSFNMPSSILLAIVFFSALSCIINTKLDIGNTIHSNLWATLLTFTSSLLLLYTININECRRLKTEAIFTADGLDAGTAMACSYFYGYLNIILPASGGTERTGLILKSINFLLFENIKLIFLCAGMLNLLENFEAAECNGNPNISVPVKKMFILIPSSSYIPTDLKDISDGWLEHSKNLEMIVMDRAGVKKRTYHNTVYKLHTEGPKTRGKSIFLATEGATPLKTFLETKDQSLRYGGIYKEFNREIVRNFYLTLKKLLADNPSCGDYCELVYYEDYIGGKKVNPAHVLLKRVNNILLTQANLNEK
;
A
#
# COMPACT_ATOMS: atom_id res chain seq x y z
N MET A 1 30.96 4.55 -4.71
CA MET A 1 31.07 3.10 -4.44
C MET A 1 30.18 2.81 -3.24
N PHE A 2 28.89 2.59 -3.47
CA PHE A 2 27.95 2.34 -2.38
C PHE A 2 28.20 0.91 -1.90
N ALA A 3 28.52 0.77 -0.61
CA ALA A 3 28.45 -0.53 0.04
C ALA A 3 27.01 -1.00 -0.08
N GLU A 4 26.77 -2.05 -0.87
CA GLU A 4 25.55 -2.83 -0.75
C GLU A 4 25.36 -3.10 0.73
N THR A 5 24.24 -2.63 1.29
CA THR A 5 23.88 -2.82 2.69
C THR A 5 24.10 -4.29 3.01
N ARG A 6 25.11 -4.62 3.82
CA ARG A 6 25.42 -6.01 4.15
C ARG A 6 24.16 -6.59 4.81
N PRO A 7 23.56 -7.65 4.24
CA PRO A 7 22.45 -8.29 4.91
C PRO A 7 22.95 -8.77 6.28
N VAL A 8 22.12 -8.59 7.32
CA VAL A 8 22.41 -9.18 8.63
C VAL A 8 22.53 -10.69 8.42
N SER A 9 23.72 -11.25 8.62
CA SER A 9 23.96 -12.65 8.33
C SER A 9 23.32 -13.52 9.40
N ASN A 10 22.34 -14.33 8.98
CA ASN A 10 21.73 -15.35 9.82
C ASN A 10 22.74 -16.43 10.25
N GLU A 11 23.86 -16.57 9.55
CA GLU A 11 24.91 -17.56 9.87
C GLU A 11 25.53 -17.33 11.25
N ILE A 12 25.75 -16.05 11.63
CA ILE A 12 26.29 -15.70 12.93
C ILE A 12 25.33 -16.14 14.04
N ASN A 13 24.03 -15.95 13.84
CA ASN A 13 23.03 -16.38 14.82
C ASN A 13 22.98 -17.90 14.97
N TYR A 14 23.14 -18.67 13.89
CA TYR A 14 23.21 -20.14 13.97
C TYR A 14 24.46 -20.62 14.71
N ILE A 15 25.61 -19.97 14.51
CA ILE A 15 26.84 -20.27 15.24
C ILE A 15 26.66 -19.98 16.74
N LEU A 16 26.08 -18.81 17.08
CA LEU A 16 25.85 -18.43 18.46
C LEU A 16 24.82 -19.35 19.14
N PHE A 17 23.75 -19.74 18.42
CA PHE A 17 22.78 -20.74 18.85
C PHE A 17 23.46 -22.07 19.24
N ALA A 18 24.31 -22.60 18.36
CA ALA A 18 25.02 -23.85 18.59
C ALA A 18 25.98 -23.74 19.79
N LEU A 19 26.72 -22.63 19.89
CA LEU A 19 27.64 -22.38 21.00
C LEU A 19 26.91 -22.30 22.35
N LEU A 20 25.77 -21.60 22.42
CA LEU A 20 24.95 -21.53 23.64
C LEU A 20 24.42 -22.91 24.06
N LEU A 21 24.02 -23.77 23.11
CA LEU A 21 23.60 -25.13 23.42
C LEU A 21 24.75 -26.00 23.95
N ILE A 22 25.95 -25.86 23.40
CA ILE A 22 27.14 -26.59 23.87
C ILE A 22 27.48 -26.19 25.30
N ILE A 23 27.48 -24.89 25.60
CA ILE A 23 27.74 -24.37 26.96
C ILE A 23 26.66 -24.85 27.92
N SER A 24 25.39 -24.84 27.51
CA SER A 24 24.29 -25.37 28.32
C SER A 24 24.51 -26.85 28.67
N GLY A 25 24.91 -27.66 27.70
CA GLY A 25 25.23 -29.08 27.94
C GLY A 25 26.40 -29.26 28.91
N TYR A 26 27.43 -28.42 28.83
CA TYR A 26 28.51 -28.45 29.82
C TYR A 26 28.01 -28.15 31.25
N CYS A 27 27.07 -27.20 31.40
CA CYS A 27 26.48 -26.85 32.69
C CYS A 27 25.61 -27.97 33.29
N LEU A 28 25.02 -28.85 32.47
CA LEU A 28 24.25 -30.03 32.94
C LEU A 28 25.15 -31.10 33.59
N ASN A 29 26.45 -31.10 33.29
CA ASN A 29 27.52 -31.89 33.92
C ASN A 29 27.13 -33.34 34.28
N SER A 30 26.54 -34.08 33.33
CA SER A 30 26.25 -35.49 33.53
C SER A 30 27.53 -36.33 33.42
N LYS A 31 27.60 -37.47 34.12
CA LYS A 31 28.79 -38.33 34.20
C LYS A 31 29.22 -38.92 32.85
N ASN A 32 28.30 -39.02 31.88
CA ASN A 32 28.53 -39.59 30.56
C ASN A 32 28.17 -38.59 29.45
N VAL A 33 28.98 -38.52 28.41
CA VAL A 33 28.75 -37.62 27.27
C VAL A 33 27.41 -37.90 26.56
N ALA A 34 27.04 -39.17 26.39
CA ALA A 34 25.78 -39.56 25.73
C ALA A 34 24.54 -39.11 26.53
N ASP A 35 24.61 -39.17 27.85
CA ASP A 35 23.53 -38.72 28.73
C ASP A 35 23.42 -37.19 28.69
N THR A 36 24.55 -36.47 28.72
CA THR A 36 24.57 -35.00 28.59
C THR A 36 23.93 -34.53 27.29
N ILE A 37 24.26 -35.17 26.16
CA ILE A 37 23.69 -34.80 24.85
C ILE A 37 22.18 -35.03 24.83
N ARG A 38 21.71 -36.19 25.33
CA ARG A 38 20.28 -36.52 25.39
C ARG A 38 19.52 -35.50 26.24
N ASP A 39 20.01 -35.22 27.44
CA ASP A 39 19.32 -34.38 28.40
C ASP A 39 19.31 -32.91 27.95
N THR A 40 20.40 -32.44 27.33
CA THR A 40 20.47 -31.09 26.72
C THR A 40 19.46 -30.94 25.58
N PHE A 41 19.38 -31.94 24.69
CA PHE A 41 18.44 -31.91 23.57
C PHE A 41 16.99 -31.95 24.03
N GLN A 42 16.68 -32.78 25.04
CA GLN A 42 15.34 -32.83 25.64
C GLN A 42 14.96 -31.50 26.31
N LEU A 43 15.88 -30.90 27.08
CA LEU A 43 15.67 -29.59 27.68
C LEU A 43 15.39 -28.52 26.60
N PHE A 44 16.16 -28.54 25.50
CA PHE A 44 15.95 -27.66 24.36
C PHE A 44 14.57 -27.83 23.73
N LEU A 45 14.12 -29.07 23.53
CA LEU A 45 12.80 -29.34 22.95
C LEU A 45 11.67 -28.87 23.87
N VAL A 46 11.75 -29.12 25.17
CA VAL A 46 10.73 -28.70 26.15
C VAL A 46 10.63 -27.18 26.21
N ILE A 47 11.77 -26.49 26.30
CA ILE A 47 11.80 -25.02 26.36
C ILE A 47 11.31 -24.41 25.05
N THR A 48 11.72 -24.96 23.90
CA THR A 48 11.25 -24.51 22.59
C THR A 48 9.74 -24.75 22.44
N PHE A 49 9.22 -25.89 22.92
CA PHE A 49 7.77 -26.15 22.93
C PHE A 49 7.01 -25.10 23.75
N ALA A 50 7.49 -24.77 24.95
CA ALA A 50 6.87 -23.73 25.79
C ALA A 50 6.85 -22.36 25.08
N LEU A 51 7.94 -21.98 24.40
CA LEU A 51 8.00 -20.76 23.60
C LEU A 51 7.05 -20.79 22.39
N LEU A 52 6.92 -21.94 21.73
CA LEU A 52 5.98 -22.10 20.60
C LEU A 52 4.52 -21.97 21.04
N VAL A 53 4.17 -22.40 22.25
CA VAL A 53 2.83 -22.14 22.82
C VAL A 53 2.58 -20.63 22.93
N CYS A 54 3.56 -19.84 23.40
CA CYS A 54 3.44 -18.38 23.43
C CYS A 54 3.26 -17.78 22.03
N VAL A 55 3.99 -18.29 21.03
CA VAL A 55 3.82 -17.86 19.63
C VAL A 55 2.41 -18.17 19.13
N ILE A 56 1.88 -19.36 19.40
CA ILE A 56 0.52 -19.74 19.02
C ILE A 56 -0.52 -18.85 19.69
N LEU A 57 -0.38 -18.55 20.99
CA LEU A 57 -1.27 -17.62 21.69
C LEU A 57 -1.24 -16.21 21.05
N TYR A 58 -0.06 -15.73 20.66
CA TYR A 58 0.07 -14.48 19.92
C TYR A 58 -0.61 -14.55 18.54
N ARG A 59 -0.49 -15.67 17.81
CA ARG A 59 -1.22 -15.87 16.54
C ARG A 59 -2.73 -15.91 16.74
N ILE A 60 -3.22 -16.52 17.82
CA ILE A 60 -4.65 -16.53 18.17
C ILE A 60 -5.14 -15.11 18.40
N ARG A 61 -4.36 -14.27 19.12
CA ARG A 61 -4.69 -12.85 19.28
C ARG A 61 -4.84 -12.15 17.93
N LEU A 62 -3.88 -12.32 17.02
CA LEU A 62 -3.95 -11.73 15.66
C LEU A 62 -5.17 -12.23 14.88
N PHE A 63 -5.49 -13.52 15.00
CA PHE A 63 -6.68 -14.09 14.38
C PHE A 63 -7.98 -13.48 14.91
N LEU A 64 -8.10 -13.31 16.23
CA LEU A 64 -9.27 -12.68 16.85
C LEU A 64 -9.45 -11.22 16.41
N GLU A 65 -8.35 -10.48 16.26
CA GLU A 65 -8.38 -9.10 15.75
C GLU A 65 -8.89 -9.04 14.31
N GLU A 66 -8.39 -9.92 13.43
CA GLU A 66 -8.81 -9.96 12.03
C GLU A 66 -10.26 -10.44 11.83
N LEU A 67 -10.79 -11.26 12.74
CA LEU A 67 -12.20 -11.66 12.70
C LEU A 67 -13.16 -10.47 12.81
N ILE A 68 -12.76 -9.39 13.49
CA ILE A 68 -13.56 -8.16 13.59
C ILE A 68 -13.72 -7.51 12.20
N PHE A 69 -12.72 -7.63 11.32
CA PHE A 69 -12.66 -7.00 10.00
C PHE A 69 -12.99 -7.95 8.84
N ILE A 70 -13.58 -9.12 9.13
CA ILE A 70 -13.84 -10.17 8.14
C ILE A 70 -14.70 -9.71 6.96
N ASN A 71 -15.71 -8.88 7.22
CA ASN A 71 -16.64 -8.41 6.19
C ASN A 71 -16.02 -7.32 5.32
N SER A 72 -15.14 -6.48 5.88
CA SER A 72 -14.50 -5.37 5.16
C SER A 72 -13.28 -5.82 4.36
N GLU A 73 -12.49 -6.76 4.88
CA GLU A 73 -11.20 -7.13 4.27
C GLU A 73 -11.21 -8.47 3.54
N TYR A 74 -12.10 -9.40 3.93
CA TYR A 74 -12.10 -10.77 3.43
C TYR A 74 -13.44 -11.22 2.84
N ASN A 75 -14.38 -10.29 2.64
CA ASN A 75 -15.73 -10.58 2.10
C ASN A 75 -16.45 -11.73 2.84
N GLY A 76 -16.26 -11.82 4.17
CA GLY A 76 -16.89 -12.85 5.00
C GLY A 76 -16.17 -14.22 5.00
N ASN A 77 -15.02 -14.36 4.32
CA ASN A 77 -14.35 -15.66 4.20
C ASN A 77 -13.35 -15.94 5.35
N ILE A 78 -13.75 -16.79 6.30
CA ILE A 78 -12.93 -17.20 7.45
C ILE A 78 -11.65 -17.92 7.03
N LYS A 79 -11.67 -18.71 5.93
CA LYS A 79 -10.47 -19.44 5.48
C LYS A 79 -9.35 -18.49 5.09
N SER A 80 -9.69 -17.35 4.47
CA SER A 80 -8.72 -16.32 4.11
C SER A 80 -8.12 -15.65 5.35
N VAL A 81 -8.92 -15.45 6.41
CA VAL A 81 -8.44 -14.92 7.70
C VAL A 81 -7.44 -15.89 8.34
N VAL A 82 -7.77 -17.18 8.40
CA VAL A 82 -6.85 -18.22 8.92
C VAL A 82 -5.56 -18.26 8.11
N ALA A 83 -5.65 -18.25 6.78
CA ALA A 83 -4.47 -18.23 5.92
C ALA A 83 -3.59 -16.97 6.14
N ALA A 84 -4.20 -15.82 6.44
CA ALA A 84 -3.48 -14.58 6.67
C ALA A 84 -2.75 -14.52 8.02
N THR A 85 -3.28 -15.17 9.06
CA THR A 85 -2.75 -15.08 10.45
C THR A 85 -1.99 -16.33 10.90
N MET A 86 -2.38 -17.52 10.45
CA MET A 86 -1.81 -18.81 10.85
C MET A 86 -0.85 -19.41 9.80
N SER A 87 -0.44 -18.62 8.81
CA SER A 87 0.64 -19.02 7.90
C SER A 87 1.98 -18.95 8.61
N PHE A 88 2.78 -20.00 8.46
CA PHE A 88 4.17 -20.07 8.89
C PHE A 88 5.07 -20.21 7.67
N ASN A 89 6.27 -19.65 7.76
CA ASN A 89 7.28 -19.91 6.74
C ASN A 89 7.75 -21.38 6.80
N MET A 90 8.41 -21.85 5.74
CA MET A 90 8.89 -23.23 5.64
C MET A 90 9.77 -23.66 6.84
N PRO A 91 10.81 -22.90 7.27
CA PRO A 91 11.65 -23.33 8.39
C PRO A 91 10.88 -23.41 9.71
N SER A 92 9.94 -22.49 9.97
CA SER A 92 9.09 -22.54 11.17
C SER A 92 8.15 -23.73 11.16
N SER A 93 7.59 -24.08 9.99
CA SER A 93 6.72 -25.25 9.84
C SER A 93 7.47 -26.55 10.13
N ILE A 94 8.72 -26.66 9.67
CA ILE A 94 9.61 -27.79 9.97
C ILE A 94 9.91 -27.85 11.46
N LEU A 95 10.28 -26.73 12.10
CA LEU A 95 10.55 -26.68 13.53
C LEU A 95 9.33 -27.09 14.37
N LEU A 96 8.14 -26.56 14.03
CA LEU A 96 6.88 -26.92 14.68
C LEU A 96 6.61 -28.42 14.61
N ALA A 97 6.82 -29.05 13.43
CA ALA A 97 6.66 -30.49 13.28
C ALA A 97 7.65 -31.28 14.14
N ILE A 98 8.94 -30.93 14.11
CA ILE A 98 9.99 -31.60 14.90
C ILE A 98 9.66 -31.54 16.40
N VAL A 99 9.31 -30.35 16.90
CA VAL A 99 9.00 -30.15 18.32
C VAL A 99 7.70 -30.87 18.71
N PHE A 100 6.71 -30.91 17.82
CA PHE A 100 5.46 -31.64 18.06
C PHE A 100 5.69 -33.16 18.16
N PHE A 101 6.40 -33.76 17.21
CA PHE A 101 6.70 -35.20 17.25
C PHE A 101 7.60 -35.58 18.41
N SER A 102 8.54 -34.71 18.78
CA SER A 102 9.42 -34.96 19.92
C SER A 102 8.69 -34.83 21.25
N ALA A 103 7.75 -33.88 21.38
CA ALA A 103 6.87 -33.78 22.55
C ALA A 103 5.98 -35.03 22.69
N LEU A 104 5.41 -35.53 21.58
CA LEU A 104 4.61 -36.76 21.58
C LEU A 104 5.44 -37.99 22.01
N SER A 105 6.67 -38.11 21.49
CA SER A 105 7.60 -39.17 21.89
C SER A 105 7.98 -39.09 23.38
N CYS A 106 8.13 -37.88 23.92
CA CYS A 106 8.42 -37.65 25.33
C CYS A 106 7.27 -38.08 26.25
N ILE A 107 6.02 -37.80 25.86
CA ILE A 107 4.82 -38.22 26.60
C ILE A 107 4.71 -39.76 26.65
N ILE A 108 5.00 -40.44 25.54
CA ILE A 108 4.92 -41.90 25.44
C ILE A 108 6.03 -42.57 26.27
N ASN A 109 7.24 -41.99 26.26
CA ASN A 109 8.39 -42.49 27.01
C ASN A 109 8.44 -41.84 28.39
N THR A 110 7.56 -42.25 29.30
CA THR A 110 7.30 -41.70 30.65
C THR A 110 8.47 -41.76 31.66
N LYS A 111 9.72 -41.73 31.22
CA LYS A 111 10.93 -41.75 32.07
C LYS A 111 11.52 -40.36 32.36
N LEU A 112 10.86 -39.27 31.95
CA LEU A 112 11.45 -37.94 32.02
C LEU A 112 11.03 -37.17 33.28
N ASP A 113 11.98 -36.97 34.18
CA ASP A 113 11.84 -36.11 35.37
C ASP A 113 12.19 -34.64 35.03
N ILE A 114 11.40 -34.06 34.11
CA ILE A 114 11.64 -32.71 33.54
C ILE A 114 11.65 -31.63 34.62
N GLY A 115 10.75 -31.73 35.60
CA GLY A 115 10.60 -30.76 36.66
C GLY A 115 11.86 -30.65 37.53
N ASN A 116 12.44 -31.80 37.90
CA ASN A 116 13.65 -31.82 38.71
C ASN A 116 14.89 -31.37 37.93
N THR A 117 15.00 -31.71 36.64
CA THR A 117 16.12 -31.24 35.79
C THR A 117 16.10 -29.72 35.60
N ILE A 118 14.93 -29.12 35.41
CA ILE A 118 14.78 -27.66 35.28
C ILE A 118 15.14 -26.97 36.60
N HIS A 119 14.64 -27.48 37.73
CA HIS A 119 14.86 -26.84 39.03
C HIS A 119 16.30 -26.95 39.52
N SER A 120 16.95 -28.10 39.29
CA SER A 120 18.33 -28.36 39.73
C SER A 120 19.38 -27.61 38.90
N ASN A 121 19.11 -27.32 37.62
CA ASN A 121 20.07 -26.74 36.69
C ASN A 121 19.58 -25.43 36.06
N LEU A 122 19.46 -24.39 36.89
CA LEU A 122 18.96 -23.07 36.48
C LEU A 122 19.78 -22.44 35.33
N TRP A 123 21.11 -22.50 35.40
CA TRP A 123 21.98 -21.88 34.39
C TRP A 123 21.87 -22.56 33.02
N ALA A 124 21.82 -23.90 32.99
CA ALA A 124 21.59 -24.64 31.75
C ALA A 124 20.21 -24.30 31.16
N THR A 125 19.18 -24.19 32.00
CA THR A 125 17.83 -23.79 31.58
C THR A 125 17.82 -22.40 30.95
N LEU A 126 18.47 -21.40 31.58
CA LEU A 126 18.55 -20.04 31.05
C LEU A 126 19.32 -19.97 29.72
N LEU A 127 20.44 -20.69 29.59
CA LEU A 127 21.22 -20.74 28.36
C LEU A 127 20.48 -21.44 27.22
N THR A 128 19.74 -22.50 27.53
CA THR A 128 18.89 -23.18 26.54
C THR A 128 17.72 -22.29 26.13
N PHE A 129 17.11 -21.55 27.06
CA PHE A 129 16.06 -20.58 26.76
C PHE A 129 16.53 -19.46 25.82
N THR A 130 17.68 -18.86 26.11
CA THR A 130 18.25 -17.81 25.23
C THR A 130 18.61 -18.38 23.86
N SER A 131 19.14 -19.60 23.79
CA SER A 131 19.41 -20.28 22.54
C SER A 131 18.14 -20.55 21.72
N SER A 132 17.08 -21.09 22.35
CA SER A 132 15.78 -21.29 21.71
C SER A 132 15.18 -19.98 21.20
N LEU A 133 15.25 -18.89 21.96
CA LEU A 133 14.80 -17.57 21.51
C LEU A 133 15.57 -17.07 20.28
N LEU A 134 16.89 -17.22 20.30
CA LEU A 134 17.75 -16.82 19.17
C LEU A 134 17.41 -17.61 17.90
N LEU A 135 17.14 -18.91 18.03
CA LEU A 135 16.69 -19.73 16.91
C LEU A 135 15.35 -19.24 16.35
N LEU A 136 14.35 -19.05 17.23
CA LEU A 136 13.00 -18.59 16.83
C LEU A 136 13.04 -17.22 16.13
N TYR A 137 13.90 -16.32 16.61
CA TYR A 137 14.13 -15.03 15.97
C TYR A 137 14.79 -15.20 14.59
N THR A 138 15.82 -16.04 14.48
CA THR A 138 16.58 -16.25 13.24
C THR A 138 15.74 -16.88 12.14
N ILE A 139 14.83 -17.80 12.48
CA ILE A 139 13.89 -18.38 11.51
C ILE A 139 12.71 -17.44 11.20
N ASN A 140 12.62 -16.29 11.88
CA ASN A 140 11.53 -15.33 11.76
C ASN A 140 10.14 -15.97 11.96
N ILE A 141 9.94 -16.67 13.08
CA ILE A 141 8.71 -17.46 13.31
C ILE A 141 7.42 -16.66 13.31
N ASN A 142 7.52 -15.37 13.63
CA ASN A 142 6.40 -14.45 13.67
C ASN A 142 6.02 -13.91 12.27
N GLU A 143 6.76 -14.24 11.22
CA GLU A 143 6.40 -13.84 9.86
C GLU A 143 5.02 -14.38 9.47
N CYS A 144 4.07 -13.51 9.11
CA CYS A 144 2.79 -13.88 8.49
C CYS A 144 2.30 -12.74 7.59
N ARG A 145 1.29 -13.01 6.77
CA ARG A 145 0.70 -12.00 5.87
C ARG A 145 0.21 -10.78 6.63
N ARG A 146 -0.52 -10.96 7.73
CA ARG A 146 -1.08 -9.85 8.54
C ARG A 146 -0.01 -8.87 9.04
N LEU A 147 1.14 -9.38 9.50
CA LEU A 147 2.22 -8.52 9.99
C LEU A 147 2.98 -7.82 8.85
N LYS A 148 3.11 -8.46 7.68
CA LYS A 148 3.63 -7.80 6.48
C LYS A 148 2.71 -6.68 6.01
N THR A 149 1.40 -6.91 6.01
CA THR A 149 0.40 -5.88 5.69
C THR A 149 0.51 -4.69 6.65
N GLU A 150 0.59 -4.94 7.95
CA GLU A 150 0.80 -3.87 8.95
C GLU A 150 2.05 -3.06 8.63
N ALA A 151 3.17 -3.75 8.38
CA ALA A 151 4.43 -3.11 8.05
C ALA A 151 4.33 -2.21 6.81
N ILE A 152 3.51 -2.55 5.81
CA ILE A 152 3.27 -1.68 4.64
C ILE A 152 2.62 -0.36 5.06
N PHE A 153 1.65 -0.39 5.97
CA PHE A 153 0.92 0.80 6.42
C PHE A 153 1.65 1.60 7.50
N THR A 154 2.56 0.98 8.25
CA THR A 154 3.32 1.62 9.34
C THR A 154 4.78 1.92 8.99
N ALA A 155 5.18 1.78 7.72
CA ALA A 155 6.57 1.98 7.28
C ALA A 155 7.07 3.45 7.35
N ASP A 156 6.32 4.37 7.99
CA ASP A 156 6.63 5.80 8.08
C ASP A 156 7.06 6.44 6.74
N GLY A 157 6.46 5.97 5.65
CA GLY A 157 6.68 6.45 4.29
C GLY A 157 7.81 5.81 3.49
N LEU A 158 8.44 4.76 4.04
CA LEU A 158 9.44 3.95 3.33
C LEU A 158 8.83 2.86 2.43
N ASP A 159 7.50 2.69 2.47
CA ASP A 159 6.82 1.72 1.61
C ASP A 159 6.55 2.27 0.20
N ALA A 160 6.35 1.34 -0.74
CA ALA A 160 6.13 1.68 -2.15
C ALA A 160 4.87 2.53 -2.39
N GLY A 161 3.78 2.27 -1.65
CA GLY A 161 2.53 2.99 -1.78
C GLY A 161 2.68 4.47 -1.41
N THR A 162 3.34 4.73 -0.27
CA THR A 162 3.62 6.10 0.19
C THR A 162 4.59 6.81 -0.74
N ALA A 163 5.69 6.16 -1.14
CA ALA A 163 6.65 6.76 -2.05
C ALA A 163 6.01 7.16 -3.39
N MET A 164 5.13 6.30 -3.95
CA MET A 164 4.36 6.63 -5.16
C MET A 164 3.42 7.82 -4.95
N ALA A 165 2.71 7.87 -3.81
CA ALA A 165 1.78 8.96 -3.51
C ALA A 165 2.51 10.30 -3.36
N CYS A 166 3.61 10.33 -2.61
CA CYS A 166 4.45 11.52 -2.45
C CYS A 166 5.03 11.98 -3.79
N SER A 167 5.56 11.04 -4.58
CA SER A 167 6.11 11.35 -5.91
C SER A 167 5.05 11.96 -6.83
N TYR A 168 3.83 11.42 -6.84
CA TYR A 168 2.74 11.93 -7.68
C TYR A 168 2.19 13.27 -7.17
N PHE A 169 2.06 13.44 -5.85
CA PHE A 169 1.56 14.68 -5.28
C PHE A 169 2.52 15.84 -5.53
N TYR A 170 3.77 15.74 -5.06
CA TYR A 170 4.76 16.82 -5.23
C TYR A 170 5.28 16.93 -6.66
N GLY A 171 5.31 15.81 -7.38
CA GLY A 171 5.74 15.72 -8.77
C GLY A 171 4.71 16.21 -9.79
N TYR A 172 3.43 16.28 -9.42
CA TYR A 172 2.39 16.57 -10.41
C TYR A 172 1.21 17.35 -9.82
N LEU A 173 0.48 16.79 -8.87
CA LEU A 173 -0.78 17.39 -8.39
C LEU A 173 -0.60 18.78 -7.76
N ASN A 174 0.45 18.96 -6.95
CA ASN A 174 0.76 20.24 -6.31
C ASN A 174 1.14 21.35 -7.32
N ILE A 175 1.33 21.00 -8.59
CA ILE A 175 1.65 21.93 -9.68
C ILE A 175 0.41 22.29 -10.47
N ILE A 176 -0.43 21.28 -10.80
CA ILE A 176 -1.54 21.45 -11.74
C ILE A 176 -2.87 21.80 -11.08
N LEU A 177 -3.06 21.49 -9.79
CA LEU A 177 -4.34 21.70 -9.11
C LEU A 177 -4.57 23.14 -8.62
N PRO A 178 -3.61 23.80 -7.93
CA PRO A 178 -3.88 25.08 -7.26
C PRO A 178 -4.29 26.21 -8.19
N ALA A 179 -5.35 26.94 -7.82
CA ALA A 179 -5.81 28.15 -8.51
C ALA A 179 -4.74 29.26 -8.59
N SER A 180 -3.91 29.42 -7.56
CA SER A 180 -2.88 30.45 -7.48
C SER A 180 -1.57 30.08 -8.18
N GLY A 181 -1.48 28.87 -8.74
CA GLY A 181 -0.21 28.27 -9.16
C GLY A 181 0.67 27.92 -7.95
N GLY A 182 1.07 26.66 -7.81
CA GLY A 182 1.73 26.12 -6.60
C GLY A 182 2.91 26.94 -6.04
N THR A 183 3.34 26.61 -4.82
CA THR A 183 4.34 27.34 -4.01
C THR A 183 5.66 27.69 -4.73
N GLU A 184 6.12 26.87 -5.69
CA GLU A 184 7.30 27.16 -6.52
C GLU A 184 7.11 28.36 -7.47
N ARG A 185 5.88 28.60 -7.96
CA ARG A 185 5.57 29.79 -8.76
C ARG A 185 5.66 31.06 -7.91
N THR A 186 5.21 31.00 -6.66
CA THR A 186 5.23 32.16 -5.76
C THR A 186 6.65 32.59 -5.40
N GLY A 187 7.55 31.62 -5.17
CA GLY A 187 8.95 31.89 -4.78
C GLY A 187 9.85 32.44 -5.90
N LEU A 188 9.60 32.04 -7.15
CA LEU A 188 10.34 32.54 -8.33
C LEU A 188 9.84 33.91 -8.80
N ILE A 189 8.53 34.20 -8.63
CA ILE A 189 7.93 35.46 -9.07
C ILE A 189 8.39 36.64 -8.20
N LEU A 190 8.61 36.44 -6.90
CA LEU A 190 9.05 37.51 -5.99
C LEU A 190 10.50 37.97 -6.19
N LYS A 191 11.37 37.13 -6.78
CA LYS A 191 12.80 37.44 -6.91
C LYS A 191 13.22 38.07 -8.25
N SER A 192 12.35 38.08 -9.28
CA SER A 192 12.87 38.14 -10.66
C SER A 192 12.32 39.23 -11.59
N ILE A 193 11.28 40.02 -11.25
CA ILE A 193 10.61 40.85 -12.29
C ILE A 193 10.29 42.28 -11.84
N ASN A 194 10.75 43.23 -12.66
CA ASN A 194 10.40 44.66 -12.63
C ASN A 194 8.90 44.89 -12.89
N PHE A 195 8.35 45.85 -12.15
CA PHE A 195 6.95 46.22 -11.98
C PHE A 195 6.11 46.55 -13.25
N LEU A 196 6.69 46.60 -14.46
CA LEU A 196 6.04 47.25 -15.62
C LEU A 196 5.59 46.34 -16.77
N LEU A 197 5.86 45.03 -16.75
CA LEU A 197 5.36 44.06 -17.77
C LEU A 197 4.11 43.28 -17.27
N PHE A 198 3.41 43.85 -16.29
CA PHE A 198 2.74 43.11 -15.22
C PHE A 198 1.26 42.75 -15.44
N GLU A 199 0.60 43.14 -16.54
CA GLU A 199 -0.84 42.87 -16.68
C GLU A 199 -1.15 41.65 -17.56
N ASN A 200 -0.66 41.60 -18.80
CA ASN A 200 -1.15 40.59 -19.75
C ASN A 200 -0.53 39.18 -19.59
N ILE A 201 0.73 39.07 -19.14
CA ILE A 201 1.40 37.77 -18.95
C ILE A 201 1.12 37.18 -17.56
N LYS A 202 0.89 38.05 -16.58
CA LYS A 202 0.54 37.67 -15.20
C LYS A 202 -0.83 37.02 -15.14
N LEU A 203 -1.80 37.53 -15.90
CA LEU A 203 -3.17 37.00 -15.90
C LEU A 203 -3.23 35.55 -16.43
N ILE A 204 -2.48 35.24 -17.50
CA ILE A 204 -2.46 33.89 -18.09
C ILE A 204 -1.78 32.88 -17.15
N PHE A 205 -0.74 33.28 -16.41
CA PHE A 205 0.03 32.38 -15.54
C PHE A 205 -0.47 32.30 -14.08
N LEU A 206 -1.14 33.33 -13.56
CA LEU A 206 -1.78 33.28 -12.23
C LEU A 206 -3.13 32.55 -12.24
N CYS A 207 -3.74 32.32 -13.41
CA CYS A 207 -5.08 31.74 -13.51
C CYS A 207 -5.10 30.26 -13.93
N ALA A 208 -3.97 29.57 -14.08
CA ALA A 208 -3.94 28.21 -14.64
C ALA A 208 -4.14 27.07 -13.60
N GLY A 209 -5.07 27.24 -12.67
CA GLY A 209 -5.51 26.14 -11.79
C GLY A 209 -6.65 25.33 -12.41
N MET A 210 -6.89 24.13 -11.89
CA MET A 210 -7.87 23.18 -12.46
C MET A 210 -9.29 23.77 -12.60
N LEU A 211 -9.74 24.58 -11.63
CA LEU A 211 -11.04 25.25 -11.68
C LEU A 211 -11.17 26.14 -12.92
N ASN A 212 -10.27 27.11 -13.06
CA ASN A 212 -10.28 28.07 -14.16
C ASN A 212 -10.10 27.38 -15.52
N LEU A 213 -9.25 26.35 -15.60
CA LEU A 213 -9.08 25.57 -16.83
C LEU A 213 -10.41 24.91 -17.27
N LEU A 214 -11.17 24.37 -16.32
CA LEU A 214 -12.47 23.76 -16.60
C LEU A 214 -13.59 24.78 -16.88
N GLU A 215 -13.53 25.98 -16.28
CA GLU A 215 -14.43 27.09 -16.59
C GLU A 215 -14.18 27.64 -18.00
N ASN A 216 -12.91 27.86 -18.35
CA ASN A 216 -12.52 28.31 -19.69
C ASN A 216 -12.89 27.27 -20.76
N PHE A 217 -12.69 25.98 -20.48
CA PHE A 217 -13.13 24.91 -21.37
C PHE A 217 -14.64 24.93 -21.58
N GLU A 218 -15.43 25.01 -20.50
CA GLU A 218 -16.89 25.07 -20.61
C GLU A 218 -17.32 26.31 -21.39
N ALA A 219 -16.79 27.49 -21.08
CA ALA A 219 -17.14 28.73 -21.78
C ALA A 219 -16.81 28.68 -23.29
N ALA A 220 -15.65 28.14 -23.66
CA ALA A 220 -15.21 28.05 -25.05
C ALA A 220 -16.02 27.03 -25.86
N GLU A 221 -16.36 25.88 -25.27
CA GLU A 221 -17.12 24.83 -25.95
C GLU A 221 -18.63 25.10 -25.95
N CYS A 222 -19.15 25.77 -24.91
CA CYS A 222 -20.56 26.08 -24.77
C CYS A 222 -21.12 27.04 -25.83
N ASN A 223 -20.31 27.75 -26.63
CA ASN A 223 -20.67 28.69 -27.72
C ASN A 223 -22.11 28.56 -28.31
N GLY A 224 -23.15 28.89 -27.53
CA GLY A 224 -24.58 28.68 -27.86
C GLY A 224 -25.14 27.24 -27.76
N ASN A 225 -24.37 26.22 -27.40
CA ASN A 225 -24.83 24.82 -27.26
C ASN A 225 -25.07 24.44 -25.77
N PRO A 226 -26.33 24.35 -25.31
CA PRO A 226 -26.67 24.04 -23.91
C PRO A 226 -26.37 22.58 -23.49
N ASN A 227 -25.96 21.70 -24.43
CA ASN A 227 -25.63 20.31 -24.14
C ASN A 227 -24.19 20.09 -23.64
N ILE A 228 -23.39 21.16 -23.53
CA ILE A 228 -22.03 21.07 -23.00
C ILE A 228 -22.08 21.58 -21.58
N SER A 229 -21.77 20.70 -20.63
CA SER A 229 -21.72 21.06 -19.22
C SER A 229 -20.61 20.28 -18.53
N VAL A 230 -19.82 20.99 -17.73
CA VAL A 230 -18.85 20.43 -16.79
C VAL A 230 -19.43 20.61 -15.38
N PRO A 231 -20.29 19.69 -14.92
CA PRO A 231 -21.08 19.89 -13.71
C PRO A 231 -20.25 19.94 -12.43
N VAL A 232 -19.05 19.35 -12.46
CA VAL A 232 -18.12 19.35 -11.32
C VAL A 232 -16.76 19.83 -11.79
N LYS A 233 -16.32 20.97 -11.26
CA LYS A 233 -15.03 21.60 -11.57
C LYS A 233 -13.85 20.98 -10.80
N LYS A 234 -13.74 19.65 -10.87
CA LYS A 234 -12.67 18.88 -10.24
C LYS A 234 -12.02 17.93 -11.24
N MET A 235 -10.77 17.59 -10.98
CA MET A 235 -10.06 16.52 -11.66
C MET A 235 -10.32 15.17 -10.97
N PHE A 236 -10.88 14.21 -11.71
CA PHE A 236 -11.15 12.87 -11.22
C PHE A 236 -9.98 11.93 -11.50
N ILE A 237 -9.37 11.40 -10.44
CA ILE A 237 -8.22 10.48 -10.54
C ILE A 237 -8.70 9.06 -10.27
N LEU A 238 -8.68 8.23 -11.30
CA LEU A 238 -9.05 6.82 -11.23
C LEU A 238 -7.92 6.00 -10.58
N ILE A 239 -8.26 5.25 -9.53
CA ILE A 239 -7.34 4.40 -8.77
C ILE A 239 -7.96 2.98 -8.70
N PRO A 240 -7.82 2.15 -9.76
CA PRO A 240 -8.33 0.79 -9.77
C PRO A 240 -7.54 -0.11 -8.83
N SER A 241 -8.24 -1.00 -8.12
CA SER A 241 -7.65 -1.93 -7.15
C SER A 241 -6.60 -2.88 -7.77
N SER A 242 -6.73 -3.24 -9.05
CA SER A 242 -5.80 -4.12 -9.77
C SER A 242 -4.49 -3.46 -10.19
N SER A 243 -4.39 -2.12 -10.05
CA SER A 243 -3.36 -1.24 -10.62
C SER A 243 -3.41 -1.07 -12.16
N TYR A 244 -4.37 -1.68 -12.86
CA TYR A 244 -4.45 -1.62 -14.31
C TYR A 244 -5.21 -0.38 -14.82
N ILE A 245 -4.51 0.44 -15.60
CA ILE A 245 -5.08 1.58 -16.34
C ILE A 245 -4.61 1.46 -17.80
N PRO A 246 -5.52 1.44 -18.79
CA PRO A 246 -5.19 1.42 -20.20
C PRO A 246 -4.75 2.81 -20.69
N THR A 247 -4.23 2.87 -21.91
CA THR A 247 -3.87 4.15 -22.55
C THR A 247 -5.10 5.00 -22.86
N ASP A 248 -6.18 4.38 -23.33
CA ASP A 248 -7.46 5.05 -23.58
C ASP A 248 -8.53 4.53 -22.61
N LEU A 249 -9.20 5.44 -21.88
CA LEU A 249 -10.29 5.09 -20.98
C LEU A 249 -11.51 4.52 -21.70
N LYS A 250 -11.61 4.71 -23.03
CA LYS A 250 -12.62 4.07 -23.87
C LYS A 250 -12.57 2.54 -23.77
N ASP A 251 -11.38 1.96 -23.67
CA ASP A 251 -11.13 0.51 -23.64
C ASP A 251 -11.67 -0.19 -22.38
N ILE A 252 -11.79 0.57 -21.30
CA ILE A 252 -12.31 0.05 -20.02
C ILE A 252 -13.73 0.51 -19.73
N SER A 253 -14.28 1.40 -20.55
CA SER A 253 -15.61 1.99 -20.35
C SER A 253 -16.64 1.58 -21.39
N ASP A 254 -16.35 0.62 -22.26
CA ASP A 254 -17.27 0.15 -23.31
C ASP A 254 -17.80 1.30 -24.20
N GLY A 255 -16.98 2.34 -24.41
CA GLY A 255 -17.36 3.53 -25.17
C GLY A 255 -18.12 4.61 -24.38
N TRP A 256 -18.39 4.42 -23.08
CA TRP A 256 -19.09 5.42 -22.27
C TRP A 256 -18.24 6.67 -22.00
N LEU A 257 -16.91 6.52 -21.94
CA LEU A 257 -15.97 7.62 -21.90
C LEU A 257 -15.35 7.78 -23.28
N GLU A 258 -15.53 8.96 -23.86
CA GLU A 258 -14.88 9.33 -25.12
C GLU A 258 -13.97 10.52 -24.90
N HIS A 259 -12.76 10.44 -25.42
CA HIS A 259 -11.84 11.57 -25.44
C HIS A 259 -12.51 12.78 -26.11
N SER A 260 -12.49 13.94 -25.45
CA SER A 260 -12.98 15.19 -26.02
C SER A 260 -11.81 16.06 -26.49
N LYS A 261 -11.16 16.78 -25.57
CA LYS A 261 -10.06 17.71 -25.85
C LYS A 261 -9.13 17.82 -24.64
N ASN A 262 -7.93 18.32 -24.86
CA ASN A 262 -7.01 18.69 -23.79
C ASN A 262 -7.35 20.08 -23.23
N LEU A 263 -7.13 20.25 -21.93
CA LEU A 263 -7.10 21.56 -21.28
C LEU A 263 -5.85 22.34 -21.70
N GLU A 264 -5.86 23.65 -21.48
CA GLU A 264 -4.72 24.52 -21.76
C GLU A 264 -3.47 24.03 -21.00
N MET A 265 -2.32 24.10 -21.68
CA MET A 265 -1.06 23.58 -21.17
C MET A 265 -0.46 24.51 -20.12
N ILE A 266 0.00 23.91 -19.02
CA ILE A 266 0.85 24.58 -18.05
C ILE A 266 2.30 24.40 -18.47
N VAL A 267 3.06 25.50 -18.61
CA VAL A 267 4.48 25.47 -19.01
C VAL A 267 5.37 26.02 -17.90
N MET A 268 6.41 25.30 -17.48
CA MET A 268 7.38 25.80 -16.50
C MET A 268 8.73 25.08 -16.60
N ASP A 269 9.78 25.69 -16.07
CA ASP A 269 11.10 25.04 -15.97
C ASP A 269 11.13 24.08 -14.77
N ARG A 270 11.70 22.87 -14.93
CA ARG A 270 11.83 21.92 -13.81
C ARG A 270 12.94 20.90 -14.01
N ALA A 271 13.71 20.65 -12.96
CA ALA A 271 14.74 19.61 -12.91
C ALA A 271 15.70 19.65 -14.13
N GLY A 272 16.12 20.85 -14.53
CA GLY A 272 16.99 21.08 -15.69
C GLY A 272 16.28 21.09 -17.05
N VAL A 273 14.98 20.74 -17.12
CA VAL A 273 14.18 20.80 -18.34
C VAL A 273 13.54 22.18 -18.47
N LYS A 274 13.90 22.92 -19.52
CA LYS A 274 13.29 24.21 -19.86
C LYS A 274 11.93 24.00 -20.53
N LYS A 275 10.95 24.85 -20.19
CA LYS A 275 9.58 24.84 -20.76
C LYS A 275 8.92 23.45 -20.73
N ARG A 276 9.03 22.73 -19.61
CA ARG A 276 8.31 21.48 -19.40
C ARG A 276 6.81 21.76 -19.41
N THR A 277 6.06 20.98 -20.19
CA THR A 277 4.62 21.11 -20.34
C THR A 277 3.88 20.09 -19.47
N TYR A 278 2.74 20.50 -18.93
CA TYR A 278 1.77 19.66 -18.26
C TYR A 278 0.41 19.91 -18.89
N HIS A 279 -0.36 18.86 -19.14
CA HIS A 279 -1.71 18.97 -19.67
C HIS A 279 -2.60 17.92 -19.02
N ASN A 280 -3.91 18.16 -19.09
CA ASN A 280 -4.95 17.24 -18.66
C ASN A 280 -5.96 17.08 -19.78
N THR A 281 -6.74 16.00 -19.74
CA THR A 281 -7.70 15.66 -20.78
C THR A 281 -9.12 15.71 -20.23
N VAL A 282 -10.01 16.32 -20.99
CA VAL A 282 -11.46 16.28 -20.74
C VAL A 282 -12.05 15.13 -21.54
N TYR A 283 -12.87 14.33 -20.86
CA TYR A 283 -13.65 13.25 -21.45
C TYR A 283 -15.12 13.63 -21.50
N LYS A 284 -15.78 13.21 -22.58
CA LYS A 284 -17.23 13.19 -22.71
C LYS A 284 -17.74 11.88 -22.10
N LEU A 285 -18.60 11.99 -21.10
CA LEU A 285 -19.29 10.88 -20.45
C LEU A 285 -20.73 10.82 -20.95
N HIS A 286 -21.10 9.72 -21.59
CA HIS A 286 -22.47 9.46 -22.04
C HIS A 286 -23.33 8.98 -20.87
N THR A 287 -24.27 9.78 -20.34
CA THR A 287 -24.95 9.42 -19.08
C THR A 287 -25.98 8.30 -19.22
N GLU A 288 -26.48 8.08 -20.44
CA GLU A 288 -27.47 7.05 -20.78
C GLU A 288 -26.89 5.96 -21.69
N GLY A 289 -25.56 5.94 -21.83
CA GLY A 289 -24.83 4.98 -22.65
C GLY A 289 -24.40 5.50 -24.03
N PRO A 290 -23.42 4.82 -24.66
CA PRO A 290 -22.71 5.33 -25.83
C PRO A 290 -23.51 5.33 -27.13
N LYS A 291 -24.59 4.55 -27.21
CA LYS A 291 -25.44 4.41 -28.40
C LYS A 291 -26.71 5.27 -28.34
N THR A 292 -26.91 5.96 -27.23
CA THR A 292 -28.12 6.71 -26.94
C THR A 292 -27.84 8.18 -27.24
N ARG A 293 -28.76 8.88 -27.92
CA ARG A 293 -28.72 10.36 -28.07
C ARG A 293 -29.10 11.06 -26.75
N GLY A 294 -28.69 10.49 -25.63
CA GLY A 294 -28.95 11.00 -24.29
C GLY A 294 -28.04 12.18 -23.95
N LYS A 295 -28.30 12.78 -22.78
CA LYS A 295 -27.47 13.87 -22.25
C LYS A 295 -26.03 13.36 -22.05
N SER A 296 -25.05 14.22 -22.30
CA SER A 296 -23.65 13.94 -21.98
C SER A 296 -23.13 15.02 -21.04
N ILE A 297 -22.17 14.65 -20.21
CA ILE A 297 -21.44 15.59 -19.38
C ILE A 297 -19.95 15.51 -19.69
N PHE A 298 -19.23 16.58 -19.38
CA PHE A 298 -17.79 16.67 -19.59
C PHE A 298 -17.09 16.69 -18.23
N LEU A 299 -15.97 15.98 -18.13
CA LEU A 299 -15.20 15.88 -16.89
C LEU A 299 -13.71 15.72 -17.20
N ALA A 300 -12.85 16.38 -16.42
CA ALA A 300 -11.42 16.07 -16.44
C ALA A 300 -11.20 14.77 -15.66
N THR A 301 -10.66 13.76 -16.33
CA THR A 301 -10.31 12.50 -15.68
C THR A 301 -9.04 11.90 -16.27
N GLU A 302 -8.27 11.27 -15.39
CA GLU A 302 -7.15 10.42 -15.77
C GLU A 302 -7.03 9.25 -14.79
N GLY A 303 -6.25 8.25 -15.16
CA GLY A 303 -5.80 7.26 -14.20
C GLY A 303 -4.54 7.73 -13.48
N ALA A 304 -4.37 7.31 -12.22
CA ALA A 304 -3.15 7.59 -11.47
C ALA A 304 -1.93 6.94 -12.13
N THR A 305 -1.11 7.74 -12.81
CA THR A 305 0.08 7.30 -13.54
C THR A 305 1.04 6.41 -12.74
N PRO A 306 1.30 6.62 -11.44
CA PRO A 306 2.18 5.74 -10.67
C PRO A 306 1.73 4.27 -10.65
N LEU A 307 0.43 4.00 -10.78
CA LEU A 307 -0.09 2.63 -10.84
C LEU A 307 0.35 1.90 -12.11
N LYS A 308 0.54 2.62 -13.22
CA LYS A 308 1.09 2.05 -14.46
C LYS A 308 2.54 1.61 -14.25
N THR A 309 3.38 2.47 -13.68
CA THR A 309 4.77 2.12 -13.35
C THR A 309 4.84 0.98 -12.32
N PHE A 310 3.93 0.97 -11.35
CA PHE A 310 3.81 -0.14 -10.39
C PHE A 310 3.43 -1.45 -11.07
N LEU A 311 2.47 -1.44 -11.99
CA LEU A 311 2.08 -2.62 -12.77
C LEU A 311 3.26 -3.16 -13.59
N GLU A 312 3.99 -2.30 -14.28
CA GLU A 312 5.18 -2.70 -15.04
C GLU A 312 6.26 -3.30 -14.14
N THR A 313 6.50 -2.69 -12.97
CA THR A 313 7.45 -3.21 -11.99
C THR A 313 7.01 -4.57 -11.45
N LYS A 314 5.72 -4.73 -11.17
CA LYS A 314 5.11 -5.98 -10.72
C LYS A 314 5.30 -7.10 -11.75
N ASP A 315 5.19 -6.78 -13.04
CA ASP A 315 5.28 -7.76 -14.13
C ASP A 315 6.71 -8.09 -14.56
N GLN A 316 7.61 -7.10 -14.52
CA GLN A 316 8.97 -7.22 -15.07
C GLN A 316 10.06 -7.44 -14.02
N SER A 317 9.84 -7.06 -12.75
CA SER A 317 10.89 -7.17 -11.73
C SER A 317 11.09 -8.60 -11.25
N LEU A 318 12.28 -9.15 -11.50
CA LEU A 318 12.70 -10.45 -10.95
C LEU A 318 12.81 -10.42 -9.42
N ARG A 319 13.20 -9.26 -8.85
CA ARG A 319 13.45 -9.12 -7.41
C ARG A 319 12.17 -8.84 -6.61
N TYR A 320 11.29 -7.99 -7.13
CA TYR A 320 10.15 -7.47 -6.36
C TYR A 320 8.79 -7.94 -6.89
N GLY A 321 8.72 -8.51 -8.10
CA GLY A 321 7.47 -8.86 -8.77
C GLY A 321 6.59 -9.82 -7.96
N GLY A 322 7.19 -10.83 -7.32
CA GLY A 322 6.44 -11.77 -6.48
C GLY A 322 5.74 -11.09 -5.30
N ILE A 323 6.48 -10.29 -4.54
CA ILE A 323 5.95 -9.56 -3.38
C ILE A 323 4.91 -8.54 -3.80
N TYR A 324 5.15 -7.79 -4.88
CA TYR A 324 4.18 -6.79 -5.38
C TYR A 324 2.91 -7.43 -5.94
N LYS A 325 2.97 -8.64 -6.49
CA LYS A 325 1.76 -9.41 -6.87
C LYS A 325 0.99 -9.84 -5.63
N GLU A 326 1.68 -10.35 -4.61
CA GLU A 326 1.06 -10.84 -3.38
C GLU A 326 0.33 -9.74 -2.59
N PHE A 327 0.95 -8.55 -2.50
CA PHE A 327 0.47 -7.39 -1.72
C PHE A 327 -0.07 -6.24 -2.58
N ASN A 328 -0.46 -6.51 -3.83
CA ASN A 328 -0.92 -5.48 -4.77
C ASN A 328 -2.05 -4.61 -4.18
N ARG A 329 -3.07 -5.25 -3.60
CA ARG A 329 -4.26 -4.56 -3.09
C ARG A 329 -3.89 -3.64 -1.92
N GLU A 330 -3.05 -4.12 -1.03
CA GLU A 330 -2.55 -3.41 0.16
C GLU A 330 -1.69 -2.20 -0.25
N ILE A 331 -0.77 -2.37 -1.21
CA ILE A 331 0.08 -1.28 -1.72
C ILE A 331 -0.75 -0.20 -2.43
N VAL A 332 -1.70 -0.59 -3.29
CA VAL A 332 -2.58 0.36 -3.99
C VAL A 332 -3.49 1.10 -3.01
N ARG A 333 -4.00 0.41 -1.98
CA ARG A 333 -4.77 1.05 -0.93
C ARG A 333 -3.92 2.03 -0.11
N ASN A 334 -2.68 1.66 0.23
CA ASN A 334 -1.79 2.58 0.93
C ASN A 334 -1.49 3.82 0.09
N PHE A 335 -1.23 3.64 -1.21
CA PHE A 335 -1.11 4.75 -2.17
C PHE A 335 -2.33 5.69 -2.12
N TYR A 336 -3.56 5.13 -2.18
CA TYR A 336 -4.78 5.92 -2.08
C TYR A 336 -4.91 6.68 -0.76
N LEU A 337 -4.70 6.00 0.37
CA LEU A 337 -4.86 6.61 1.70
C LEU A 337 -3.82 7.70 1.95
N THR A 338 -2.56 7.47 1.57
CA THR A 338 -1.50 8.47 1.65
C THR A 338 -1.80 9.65 0.76
N LEU A 339 -2.23 9.44 -0.50
CA LEU A 339 -2.57 10.53 -1.41
C LEU A 339 -3.77 11.35 -0.90
N LYS A 340 -4.77 10.68 -0.33
CA LYS A 340 -5.93 11.33 0.30
C LYS A 340 -5.50 12.21 1.48
N LYS A 341 -4.57 11.72 2.32
CA LYS A 341 -4.01 12.49 3.43
C LYS A 341 -3.23 13.71 2.92
N LEU A 342 -2.37 13.54 1.92
CA LEU A 342 -1.62 14.66 1.31
C LEU A 342 -2.55 15.75 0.76
N LEU A 343 -3.66 15.38 0.11
CA LEU A 343 -4.65 16.35 -0.38
C LEU A 343 -5.41 17.03 0.76
N ALA A 344 -5.73 16.32 1.85
CA ALA A 344 -6.37 16.91 3.03
C ALA A 344 -5.45 17.90 3.76
N ASP A 345 -4.16 17.58 3.85
CA ASP A 345 -3.13 18.44 4.45
C ASP A 345 -2.82 19.66 3.56
N ASN A 346 -3.26 19.67 2.30
CA ASN A 346 -3.06 20.77 1.33
C ASN A 346 -4.38 21.20 0.69
N PRO A 347 -5.22 21.99 1.39
CA PRO A 347 -6.56 22.37 0.91
C PRO A 347 -6.57 23.09 -0.45
N SER A 348 -5.50 23.82 -0.78
CA SER A 348 -5.31 24.46 -2.09
C SER A 348 -5.31 23.48 -3.27
N CYS A 349 -5.10 22.19 -3.02
CA CYS A 349 -5.20 21.11 -3.99
C CYS A 349 -6.48 20.27 -3.79
N GLY A 350 -6.85 20.00 -2.54
CA GLY A 350 -7.94 19.08 -2.18
C GLY A 350 -9.29 19.46 -2.77
N ASP A 351 -9.60 20.75 -2.88
CA ASP A 351 -10.90 21.20 -3.40
C ASP A 351 -11.07 20.95 -4.90
N TYR A 352 -9.96 20.82 -5.64
CA TYR A 352 -9.95 20.69 -7.10
C TYR A 352 -9.70 19.28 -7.61
N CYS A 353 -9.59 18.30 -6.70
CA CYS A 353 -9.32 16.91 -7.03
C CYS A 353 -10.31 15.97 -6.34
N GLU A 354 -10.74 14.94 -7.06
CA GLU A 354 -11.55 13.86 -6.52
C GLU A 354 -10.85 12.52 -6.77
N LEU A 355 -10.43 11.85 -5.69
CA LEU A 355 -9.84 10.52 -5.76
C LEU A 355 -10.93 9.44 -5.86
N VAL A 356 -10.87 8.66 -6.93
CA VAL A 356 -11.83 7.58 -7.22
C VAL A 356 -11.14 6.23 -7.09
N TYR A 357 -11.04 5.74 -5.86
CA TYR A 357 -10.66 4.34 -5.59
C TYR A 357 -11.85 3.42 -5.81
N TYR A 358 -11.66 2.33 -6.56
CA TYR A 358 -12.69 1.34 -6.83
C TYR A 358 -12.12 -0.05 -7.10
N GLU A 359 -12.90 -1.08 -6.76
CA GLU A 359 -12.62 -2.44 -7.23
C GLU A 359 -13.07 -2.58 -8.68
N ASP A 360 -12.10 -2.79 -9.55
CA ASP A 360 -12.29 -2.85 -11.00
C ASP A 360 -12.72 -4.25 -11.47
N TYR A 361 -12.79 -5.22 -10.56
CA TYR A 361 -13.39 -6.54 -10.78
C TYR A 361 -14.25 -6.94 -9.58
N ILE A 362 -15.54 -7.23 -9.81
CA ILE A 362 -16.46 -7.74 -8.78
C ILE A 362 -17.03 -9.08 -9.26
N GLY A 363 -16.76 -10.15 -8.52
CA GLY A 363 -17.20 -11.50 -8.90
C GLY A 363 -16.66 -11.95 -10.26
N GLY A 364 -15.43 -11.53 -10.61
CA GLY A 364 -14.79 -11.80 -11.90
C GLY A 364 -15.29 -10.94 -13.07
N LYS A 365 -16.29 -10.08 -12.86
CA LYS A 365 -16.78 -9.14 -13.88
C LYS A 365 -16.09 -7.80 -13.74
N LYS A 366 -15.59 -7.28 -14.87
CA LYS A 366 -14.98 -5.95 -14.94
C LYS A 366 -16.01 -4.87 -14.61
N VAL A 367 -15.65 -3.93 -13.75
CA VAL A 367 -16.46 -2.78 -13.41
C VAL A 367 -16.15 -1.65 -14.38
N ASN A 368 -17.20 -1.09 -14.99
CA ASN A 368 -17.06 0.03 -15.90
C ASN A 368 -16.82 1.34 -15.10
N PRO A 369 -15.68 2.02 -15.28
CA PRO A 369 -15.34 3.22 -14.53
C PRO A 369 -16.26 4.41 -14.83
N ALA A 370 -16.93 4.43 -15.99
CA ALA A 370 -17.90 5.46 -16.33
C ALA A 370 -19.08 5.47 -15.34
N HIS A 371 -19.57 4.29 -14.95
CA HIS A 371 -20.63 4.18 -13.94
C HIS A 371 -20.14 4.64 -12.56
N VAL A 372 -18.89 4.35 -12.21
CA VAL A 372 -18.27 4.79 -10.95
C VAL A 372 -18.15 6.31 -10.91
N LEU A 373 -17.69 6.92 -12.00
CA LEU A 373 -17.60 8.37 -12.17
C LEU A 373 -18.98 9.03 -12.13
N LEU A 374 -19.96 8.50 -12.87
CA LEU A 374 -21.32 9.04 -12.88
C LEU A 374 -21.94 9.05 -11.48
N LYS A 375 -21.80 7.94 -10.74
CA LYS A 375 -22.23 7.85 -9.34
C LYS A 375 -21.52 8.89 -8.47
N ARG A 376 -20.22 9.10 -8.67
CA ARG A 376 -19.45 10.08 -7.90
C ARG A 376 -19.89 11.52 -8.18
N VAL A 377 -20.06 11.87 -9.46
CA VAL A 377 -20.57 13.17 -9.88
C VAL A 377 -21.93 13.46 -9.26
N ASN A 378 -22.87 12.52 -9.36
CA ASN A 378 -24.22 12.69 -8.79
C ASN A 378 -24.17 12.90 -7.27
N ASN A 379 -23.34 12.15 -6.54
CA ASN A 379 -23.18 12.34 -5.10
C ASN A 379 -22.63 13.73 -4.73
N ILE A 380 -21.67 14.25 -5.50
CA ILE A 380 -21.12 15.60 -5.29
C ILE A 380 -22.21 16.65 -5.53
N LEU A 381 -22.95 16.54 -6.64
CA LEU A 381 -24.04 17.46 -6.97
C LEU A 381 -25.14 17.46 -5.91
N LEU A 382 -25.54 16.29 -5.43
CA LEU A 382 -26.51 16.15 -4.34
C LEU A 382 -26.01 16.81 -3.04
N THR A 383 -24.72 16.64 -2.72
CA THR A 383 -24.12 17.25 -1.53
C THR A 383 -24.10 18.78 -1.65
N GLN A 384 -23.78 19.32 -2.82
CA GLN A 384 -23.80 20.76 -3.10
C GLN A 384 -25.22 21.34 -3.03
N ALA A 385 -26.22 20.63 -3.58
CA ALA A 385 -27.61 21.05 -3.49
C ALA A 385 -28.09 21.15 -2.03
N ASN A 386 -27.81 20.14 -1.21
CA ASN A 386 -28.17 20.12 0.21
C ASN A 386 -27.47 21.21 1.04
N LEU A 387 -26.28 21.67 0.62
CA LEU A 387 -25.58 22.79 1.27
C LEU A 387 -26.19 24.14 0.90
N ASN A 388 -26.76 24.27 -0.29
CA ASN A 388 -27.38 25.52 -0.76
C ASN A 388 -28.81 25.71 -0.22
N GLU A 389 -29.45 24.66 0.30
CA GLU A 389 -30.78 24.71 0.92
C GLU A 389 -30.76 25.03 2.43
N LYS A 390 -29.57 25.07 3.05
CA LYS A 390 -29.35 25.46 4.45
C LYS A 390 -28.78 26.87 4.53
#